data_AF-A0A5C2SXK6-F1
#
_entry.id   AF-A0A5C2SXK6-F1
#
_cell.length_a   1.000
_cell.length_b   1.000
_cell.length_c   1.000
_cell.angle_alpha   90.00
_cell.angle_beta   90.00
_cell.angle_gamma   90.00
#
_symmetry.space_group_name_H-M   'P 1'
#
loop_
_entity.id
_entity.type
_entity.pdbx_description
1 polymer ?
#
loop_
_entity_poly.entity_id
_entity_poly.type
_entity_poly.pdbx_seq_one_letter_code
_entity_poly.pdbx_strand_id
1 'polypeptide(L)'
;MGRSGLAPNRFSDRDVPAFAPLPDVPGFVPSGDPVLDESRISEHIRRHGTEGDATRLTEVVKTRAEAREVREELAEQQAVRVEAGAKVVVTHTAALRRMVDELGKMGNIYIVGE
;
A
#
# COMPACT_ATOMS: atom_id res chain seq x y z
N MET A 1 -28.60 -9.98 -4.08
CA MET A 1 -27.28 -10.03 -4.75
C MET A 1 -26.27 -9.29 -3.87
N GLY A 2 -25.49 -10.04 -3.09
CA GLY A 2 -24.56 -9.48 -2.09
C GLY A 2 -23.20 -9.18 -2.72
N ARG A 3 -22.66 -7.99 -2.44
CA ARG A 3 -21.31 -7.57 -2.87
C ARG A 3 -20.27 -8.41 -2.12
N SER A 4 -19.44 -9.16 -2.86
CA SER A 4 -18.26 -9.84 -2.31
C SER A 4 -17.26 -8.79 -1.84
N GLY A 5 -17.26 -8.49 -0.54
CA GLY A 5 -16.11 -7.84 0.08
C GLY A 5 -14.91 -8.75 -0.15
N LEU A 6 -13.86 -8.20 -0.77
CA LEU A 6 -12.60 -8.91 -0.97
C LEU A 6 -12.18 -9.52 0.38
N ALA A 7 -12.04 -10.85 0.42
CA ALA A 7 -11.59 -11.53 1.63
C ALA A 7 -10.24 -10.94 2.06
N PRO A 8 -10.01 -10.74 3.37
CA PRO A 8 -8.72 -10.27 3.85
C PRO A 8 -7.63 -11.23 3.37
N ASN A 9 -6.55 -10.68 2.81
CA ASN A 9 -5.36 -11.44 2.43
C ASN A 9 -4.79 -12.09 3.69
N ARG A 10 -5.13 -13.37 3.92
CA ARG A 10 -4.59 -14.18 5.02
C ARG A 10 -3.40 -14.97 4.50
N PHE A 11 -2.30 -14.27 4.25
CA PHE A 11 -1.01 -14.94 4.13
C PHE A 11 -0.38 -14.99 5.52
N SER A 12 0.19 -16.14 5.89
CA SER A 12 0.97 -16.25 7.11
C SER A 12 2.27 -15.47 6.93
N ASP A 13 2.82 -14.88 7.99
CA ASP A 13 4.15 -14.25 7.95
C ASP A 13 5.24 -15.25 7.48
N ARG A 14 4.97 -16.55 7.60
CA ARG A 14 5.83 -17.63 7.08
C ARG A 14 5.82 -17.75 5.56
N ASP A 15 4.81 -17.22 4.89
CA ASP A 15 4.66 -17.26 3.43
C ASP A 15 5.36 -16.07 2.76
N VAL A 16 5.82 -15.09 3.54
CA VAL A 16 6.61 -13.96 3.05
C VAL A 16 8.07 -14.41 2.97
N PRO A 17 8.67 -14.51 1.77
CA PRO A 17 10.09 -14.84 1.66
C PRO A 17 10.91 -13.77 2.39
N ALA A 18 11.86 -14.21 3.22
CA ALA A 18 12.75 -13.30 3.92
C ALA A 18 13.57 -12.50 2.89
N PHE A 19 13.39 -11.18 2.87
CA PHE A 19 14.20 -10.30 2.04
C PHE A 19 15.64 -10.32 2.56
N ALA A 20 16.60 -10.39 1.63
CA ALA A 20 18.00 -10.23 1.98
C ALA A 20 18.20 -8.86 2.66
N PRO A 21 19.00 -8.79 3.74
CA PRO A 21 19.30 -7.52 4.37
C PRO A 21 19.96 -6.58 3.36
N LEU A 22 19.57 -5.31 3.42
CA LEU A 22 20.15 -4.29 2.56
C LEU A 22 21.64 -4.09 2.91
N PRO A 23 22.50 -3.76 1.93
CA PRO A 23 23.90 -3.45 2.18
C PRO A 23 24.06 -2.28 3.16
N ASP A 24 24.87 -2.47 4.20
CA ASP A 24 25.25 -1.42 5.14
C ASP A 24 26.59 -0.80 4.72
N VAL A 25 26.55 0.06 3.70
CA VAL A 25 27.73 0.80 3.20
C VAL A 25 27.47 2.30 3.13
N PRO A 26 28.44 3.16 3.47
CA PRO A 26 28.30 4.61 3.36
C PRO A 26 27.92 5.03 1.94
N GLY A 27 26.84 5.81 1.80
CA GLY A 27 26.31 6.25 0.49
C GLY A 27 25.24 5.33 -0.11
N PHE A 28 24.95 4.18 0.51
CA PHE A 28 23.78 3.38 0.17
C PHE A 28 22.51 4.05 0.70
N VAL A 29 21.70 4.59 -0.21
CA VAL A 29 20.35 5.07 0.09
C VAL A 29 19.38 3.99 -0.40
N PRO A 30 18.55 3.40 0.48
CA PRO A 30 17.46 2.51 0.06
C PRO A 30 16.42 3.32 -0.73
N SER A 31 16.67 3.58 -2.00
CA SER A 31 15.82 4.41 -2.86
C SER A 31 14.54 3.70 -3.34
N GLY A 32 14.34 2.44 -2.95
CA GLY A 32 13.49 1.55 -3.73
C GLY A 32 14.12 1.28 -5.11
N ASP A 33 13.29 0.93 -6.10
CA ASP A 33 13.71 0.72 -7.49
C ASP A 33 14.68 1.85 -7.90
N PRO A 34 15.96 1.55 -8.22
CA PRO A 34 16.88 2.59 -8.64
C PRO A 34 16.24 3.35 -9.81
N VAL A 35 16.33 4.68 -9.75
CA VAL A 35 15.94 5.53 -10.87
C VAL A 35 16.82 5.09 -12.02
N LEU A 36 16.21 4.37 -12.96
CA LEU A 36 16.90 3.91 -14.15
C LEU A 36 17.15 5.18 -14.96
N ASP A 37 18.41 5.61 -15.02
CA ASP A 37 18.79 6.71 -15.90
C ASP A 37 18.80 6.17 -17.33
N GLU A 38 17.59 6.09 -17.90
CA GLU A 38 17.32 5.59 -19.24
C GLU A 38 18.16 6.33 -20.28
N SER A 39 18.46 7.61 -20.04
CA SER A 39 19.30 8.43 -20.92
C SER A 39 20.75 7.96 -20.92
N ARG A 40 21.33 7.72 -19.73
CA ARG A 40 22.70 7.17 -19.62
C ARG A 40 22.81 5.75 -20.16
N ILE A 41 21.83 4.90 -19.91
CA ILE A 41 21.84 3.51 -20.38
C ILE A 41 21.65 3.47 -21.90
N SER A 42 20.74 4.29 -22.44
CA SER A 42 20.56 4.46 -23.89
C SER A 42 21.83 4.98 -24.56
N GLU A 43 22.53 5.94 -23.95
CA GLU A 43 23.80 6.46 -24.47
C GLU A 43 24.91 5.41 -24.46
N HIS A 44 25.01 4.61 -23.40
CA HIS A 44 25.97 3.51 -23.32
C HIS A 44 25.68 2.43 -24.37
N ILE A 45 24.42 2.01 -24.51
CA ILE A 45 24.00 1.02 -25.52
C ILE A 45 24.25 1.55 -26.93
N ARG A 46 24.02 2.84 -27.20
CA ARG A 46 24.36 3.45 -28.50
C ARG A 46 25.86 3.40 -28.81
N ARG A 47 26.73 3.53 -27.81
CA ARG A 47 28.19 3.57 -28.01
C ARG A 47 28.84 2.19 -28.02
N HIS A 48 28.28 1.22 -27.29
CA HIS A 48 28.95 -0.04 -26.99
C HIS A 48 28.05 -1.29 -27.06
N GLY A 49 26.73 -1.10 -27.19
CA GLY A 49 25.75 -2.17 -27.11
C GLY A 49 25.39 -2.78 -28.46
N THR A 50 24.58 -3.83 -28.38
CA THR A 50 24.01 -4.52 -29.54
C THR A 50 22.58 -4.07 -29.80
N GLU A 51 22.03 -4.42 -30.98
CA GLU A 51 20.61 -4.24 -31.28
C GLU A 51 19.71 -4.98 -30.27
N GLY A 52 20.13 -6.16 -29.81
CA GLY A 52 19.43 -6.91 -28.77
C GLY A 52 19.36 -6.17 -27.44
N ASP A 53 20.39 -5.41 -27.09
CA ASP A 53 20.40 -4.61 -25.85
C ASP A 53 19.47 -3.40 -25.95
N ALA A 54 19.38 -2.77 -27.12
CA ALA A 54 18.43 -1.69 -27.37
C ALA A 54 16.97 -2.17 -27.30
N THR A 55 16.68 -3.35 -27.86
CA THR A 55 15.35 -3.97 -27.76
C THR A 55 14.99 -4.30 -26.31
N ARG A 56 15.90 -4.91 -25.55
CA ARG A 56 15.67 -5.18 -24.12
C ARG A 56 15.45 -3.92 -23.30
N LEU A 57 16.22 -2.86 -23.54
CA LEU A 57 16.00 -1.58 -22.86
C LEU A 57 14.59 -1.07 -23.12
N THR A 58 14.13 -1.14 -24.38
CA THR A 58 12.78 -0.72 -24.76
C THR A 58 11.69 -1.52 -24.03
N GLU A 59 11.83 -2.84 -23.94
CA GLU A 59 10.90 -3.72 -23.22
C GLU A 59 10.85 -3.41 -21.71
N VAL A 60 12.02 -3.19 -21.10
CA VAL A 60 12.14 -2.86 -19.68
C VAL A 60 11.50 -1.51 -19.37
N VAL A 61 11.78 -0.48 -20.19
CA VAL A 61 11.19 0.86 -20.02
C VAL A 61 9.67 0.79 -20.15
N LYS A 62 9.16 0.08 -21.16
CA LYS A 62 7.72 -0.11 -21.34
C LYS A 62 7.07 -0.79 -20.14
N THR A 63 7.64 -1.90 -19.68
CA THR A 63 7.12 -2.66 -18.53
C THR A 63 7.13 -1.81 -17.25
N ARG A 64 8.17 -0.97 -17.07
CA ARG A 64 8.25 -0.05 -15.93
C ARG A 64 7.18 1.03 -15.97
N ALA A 65 6.90 1.59 -17.15
CA ALA A 65 5.83 2.57 -17.33
C ALA A 65 4.46 1.98 -16.96
N GLU A 66 4.15 0.78 -17.47
CA GLU A 66 2.90 0.06 -17.17
C GLU A 66 2.79 -0.26 -15.67
N ALA A 67 3.88 -0.75 -15.06
CA ALA A 67 3.89 -1.05 -13.63
C ALA A 67 3.70 0.20 -12.76
N ARG A 68 4.20 1.36 -13.20
CA ARG A 68 4.04 2.63 -12.49
C ARG A 68 2.57 3.08 -12.51
N GLU A 69 1.93 3.03 -13.67
CA GLU A 69 0.53 3.40 -13.83
C GLU A 69 -0.39 2.58 -12.90
N VAL A 70 -0.20 1.26 -12.87
CA VAL A 70 -0.97 0.36 -11.99
C VAL A 70 -0.72 0.68 -10.50
N ARG A 71 0.50 1.03 -10.11
CA ARG A 71 0.82 1.41 -8.73
C ARG A 71 0.17 2.74 -8.34
N GLU A 72 0.18 3.72 -9.25
CA GLU A 72 -0.48 5.01 -9.04
C GLU A 72 -1.99 4.82 -8.89
N GLU A 73 -2.64 4.04 -9.76
CA GLU A 73 -4.06 3.71 -9.65
C GLU A 73 -4.38 3.00 -8.32
N LEU A 74 -3.56 2.02 -7.93
CA LEU A 74 -3.75 1.30 -6.67
C LEU A 74 -3.61 2.24 -5.46
N ALA A 75 -2.65 3.17 -5.49
CA ALA A 75 -2.44 4.13 -4.41
C ALA A 75 -3.64 5.07 -4.26
N GLU A 76 -4.21 5.55 -5.38
CA GLU A 76 -5.42 6.36 -5.39
C GLU A 76 -6.62 5.59 -4.81
N GLN A 77 -6.82 4.35 -5.25
CA GLN A 77 -7.88 3.49 -4.72
C GLN A 77 -7.72 3.22 -3.23
N GLN A 78 -6.48 3.01 -2.75
CA GLN A 78 -6.19 2.83 -1.34
C GLN A 78 -6.50 4.09 -0.52
N ALA A 79 -6.12 5.28 -1.01
CA ALA A 79 -6.42 6.54 -0.34
C ALA A 79 -7.94 6.72 -0.13
N VAL A 80 -8.74 6.47 -1.18
CA VAL A 80 -10.21 6.52 -1.10
C VAL A 80 -10.75 5.50 -0.08
N ARG A 81 -10.24 4.27 -0.08
CA ARG A 81 -10.68 3.22 0.87
C ARG A 81 -10.32 3.56 2.31
N VAL A 82 -9.14 4.12 2.55
CA VAL A 82 -8.71 4.55 3.89
C VAL A 82 -9.60 5.67 4.41
N GLU A 83 -9.90 6.67 3.59
CA GLU A 83 -10.80 7.76 3.99
C GLU A 83 -12.22 7.24 4.30
N ALA A 84 -12.75 6.37 3.44
CA ALA A 84 -14.07 5.75 3.67
C ALA A 84 -14.08 4.89 4.94
N GLY A 85 -13.05 4.08 5.16
CA GLY A 85 -12.88 3.26 6.37
C GLY A 85 -12.80 4.12 7.64
N ALA A 86 -12.04 5.22 7.61
CA ALA A 86 -11.95 6.15 8.74
C ALA A 86 -13.32 6.72 9.13
N LYS A 87 -14.15 7.12 8.14
CA LYS A 87 -15.52 7.60 8.40
C LYS A 87 -16.39 6.52 9.07
N VAL A 88 -16.27 5.27 8.65
CA VAL A 88 -17.01 4.16 9.27
C VAL A 88 -16.56 3.94 10.71
N VAL A 89 -15.25 3.92 10.97
CA VAL A 89 -14.72 3.74 12.34
C VAL A 89 -15.19 4.87 13.26
N VAL A 90 -15.13 6.12 12.81
CA VAL A 90 -15.58 7.29 13.61
C VAL A 90 -17.08 7.20 13.92
N THR A 91 -17.91 6.87 12.93
CA THR A 91 -19.36 6.77 13.16
C THR A 91 -19.72 5.61 14.10
N HIS A 92 -19.06 4.47 13.95
CA HIS A 92 -19.29 3.31 14.81
C HIS A 92 -18.84 3.56 16.26
N THR A 93 -17.67 4.15 16.45
CA THR A 93 -17.17 4.50 17.79
C THR A 93 -18.05 5.56 18.47
N ALA A 94 -18.55 6.55 17.74
CA ALA A 94 -19.50 7.52 18.27
C ALA A 94 -20.83 6.88 18.69
N ALA A 95 -21.35 5.93 17.90
CA ALA A 95 -22.57 5.19 18.22
C ALA A 95 -22.39 4.31 19.48
N LEU A 96 -21.28 3.56 19.56
CA LEU A 96 -20.95 2.76 20.74
C LEU A 96 -20.82 3.62 22.00
N ARG A 97 -20.18 4.78 21.90
CA ARG A 97 -20.05 5.71 23.03
C ARG A 97 -21.42 6.19 23.53
N ARG A 98 -22.34 6.54 22.62
CA ARG A 98 -23.72 6.91 23.01
C ARG A 98 -24.45 5.78 23.71
N MET A 99 -24.33 4.54 23.21
CA MET A 99 -24.95 3.38 23.85
C MET A 99 -24.39 3.14 25.26
N VAL A 100 -23.08 3.28 25.45
CA VAL A 100 -22.44 3.19 26.78
C VAL A 100 -22.93 4.30 27.71
N ASP A 101 -23.03 5.54 27.22
CA ASP A 101 -23.55 6.67 28.00
C ASP A 101 -25.02 6.46 28.41
N GLU A 102 -25.86 5.91 27.52
CA GLU A 102 -27.26 5.56 27.80
C GLU A 102 -27.38 4.42 28.82
N LEU A 103 -26.57 3.38 28.71
CA LEU A 103 -26.50 2.29 29.68
C LEU A 103 -26.02 2.79 31.06
N GLY A 104 -25.05 3.69 31.10
CA GLY A 104 -24.57 4.31 32.34
C GLY A 104 -25.64 5.16 33.03
N LYS A 105 -26.46 5.89 32.27
CA LYS A 105 -27.62 6.62 32.80
C LYS A 105 -28.69 5.66 33.35
N MET A 106 -28.97 4.56 32.67
CA MET A 106 -29.90 3.53 33.19
C MET A 106 -29.36 2.84 34.45
N GLY A 107 -28.06 2.51 34.50
CA GLY A 107 -27.43 1.94 35.68
C GLY A 107 -27.46 2.86 36.90
N ASN A 108 -27.31 4.17 36.71
CA ASN A 108 -27.42 5.16 37.79
C ASN A 108 -28.85 5.35 38.31
N ILE A 109 -29.88 5.00 37.54
CA ILE A 109 -31.28 5.06 38.00
C ILE A 109 -31.56 3.94 39.02
N TYR A 110 -30.81 2.82 38.98
CA TYR A 110 -30.98 1.69 39.91
C TYR A 110 -30.16 1.81 41.21
N ILE A 111 -29.27 2.80 41.37
CA ILE A 111 -28.40 2.93 42.57
C ILE A 111 -28.92 3.99 43.56
N VAL A 112 -29.85 4.87 43.15
CA VAL A 112 -30.37 5.96 44.02
C VAL A 112 -31.72 5.59 44.68
N GLY A 113 -32.05 4.30 44.72
CA GLY A 113 -33.31 3.78 45.26
C GLY A 113 -33.10 2.70 46.31
N GLU A 114 -32.29 2.97 47.34
CA GLU A 114 -32.33 2.25 48.63
C GLU A 114 -32.44 3.26 49.78
#